data_AF-A0A158ISF7-F1
#
_entry.id   AF-A0A158ISF7-F1
#
_cell.length_a   1.000
_cell.length_b   1.000
_cell.length_c   1.000
_cell.angle_alpha   90.00
_cell.angle_beta   90.00
_cell.angle_gamma   90.00
#
_symmetry.space_group_name_H-M   'P 1'
#
loop_
_entity.id
_entity.type
_entity.pdbx_description
1 polymer ?
#
loop_
_entity_poly.entity_id
_entity_poly.type
_entity_poly.pdbx_seq_one_letter_code
_entity_poly.pdbx_strand_id
1 'polypeptide(L)' 'MHEPPFEIAVKLAEVLRLPAAYFYCEDEDLAGVVLAWGRLPKPDRRHLRKLVEAQLEERIASR' A
#
# COMPACT_ATOMS: atom_id res chain seq x y z
N MET A 1 3.60 7.42 24.36
CA MET A 1 4.36 6.80 23.25
C MET A 1 5.04 7.91 22.48
N HIS A 2 6.32 7.76 22.12
CA HIS A 2 6.99 8.64 21.17
C HIS A 2 7.06 7.91 19.84
N GLU A 3 6.16 8.26 18.92
CA GLU A 3 6.30 7.86 17.54
C GLU A 3 7.55 8.54 16.96
N PRO A 4 8.41 7.83 16.22
CA PRO A 4 9.53 8.47 15.57
C PRO A 4 8.99 9.53 14.59
N PRO A 5 9.70 10.66 14.40
CA PRO A 5 9.37 11.61 13.34
C PRO A 5 9.24 10.89 12.00
N PHE A 6 8.26 11.28 11.17
CA PHE A 6 7.99 10.63 9.88
C PHE A 6 9.24 10.47 9.00
N GLU A 7 10.17 11.43 9.07
CA GLU A 7 11.46 11.37 8.38
C GLU A 7 12.30 10.12 8.73
N ILE A 8 12.20 9.64 9.97
CA ILE A 8 12.88 8.41 10.39
C ILE A 8 12.24 7.19 9.72
N ALA A 9 10.91 7.13 9.64
CA ALA A 9 10.21 6.06 8.93
C ALA A 9 10.57 6.05 7.44
N VAL A 10 10.69 7.22 6.81
CA VAL A 10 11.16 7.32 5.40
C VAL A 10 12.57 6.77 5.25
N LYS A 11 13.52 7.15 6.11
CA LYS A 11 14.89 6.63 6.07
C LYS A 11 14.95 5.12 6.27
N LEU A 12 14.14 4.58 7.18
CA LEU A 12 14.03 3.13 7.38
C LEU A 12 13.45 2.43 6.15
N ALA A 13 12.43 3.03 5.53
CA ALA A 13 11.79 2.50 4.32
C ALA A 13 12.78 2.40 3.15
N GLU A 14 13.64 3.41 2.97
CA GLU A 14 14.70 3.42 1.96
C GLU A 14 15.69 2.27 2.17
N VAL A 15 16.16 2.08 3.42
CA VAL A 15 17.10 1.00 3.76
C VAL A 15 16.48 -0.39 3.55
N LEU A 16 15.21 -0.56 3.95
CA LEU A 16 14.49 -1.82 3.83
C LEU A 16 13.85 -2.05 2.45
N ARG A 17 13.96 -1.09 1.54
CA ARG A 17 13.39 -1.11 0.18
C ARG A 17 11.89 -1.44 0.17
N LEU A 18 11.14 -0.77 1.04
CA LEU A 18 9.69 -0.90 1.15
C LEU A 18 9.04 0.50 1.14
N PRO A 19 7.74 0.62 0.86
CA PRO A 19 7.06 1.91 0.99
C PRO A 19 6.90 2.32 2.45
N ALA A 20 7.16 3.59 2.80
CA ALA A 20 7.03 4.09 4.17
C ALA A 20 5.63 3.87 4.77
N ALA A 21 4.59 3.86 3.93
CA ALA A 21 3.22 3.55 4.34
C ALA A 21 3.09 2.21 5.07
N TYR A 22 3.96 1.23 4.79
CA TYR A 22 3.95 -0.08 5.44
C TYR A 22 4.09 0.01 6.97
N PHE A 23 4.89 0.96 7.47
CA PHE A 23 5.07 1.13 8.92
C PHE A 23 3.82 1.61 9.66
N TYR A 24 2.84 2.14 8.91
CA TYR A 24 1.61 2.74 9.44
C TYR A 24 0.37 1.91 9.09
N CYS A 25 0.53 0.76 8.43
CA CYS A 25 -0.58 -0.14 8.13
C CYS A 25 -0.81 -1.09 9.31
N GLU A 26 -1.94 -0.92 10.01
CA GLU A 26 -2.38 -1.86 11.06
C GLU A 26 -3.06 -3.11 10.49
N ASP A 27 -3.66 -2.99 9.31
CA ASP A 27 -4.30 -4.09 8.60
C ASP A 27 -3.26 -4.95 7.87
N GLU A 28 -3.18 -6.24 8.22
CA GLU A 28 -2.18 -7.18 7.69
C GLU A 28 -2.32 -7.41 6.19
N ASP A 29 -3.56 -7.53 5.69
CA ASP A 29 -3.84 -7.74 4.28
C ASP A 29 -3.42 -6.50 3.46
N LEU A 30 -3.76 -5.31 3.94
CA LEU A 30 -3.36 -4.05 3.32
C LEU A 30 -1.84 -3.84 3.39
N ALA A 31 -1.18 -4.19 4.50
CA ALA A 31 0.27 -4.12 4.62
C ALA A 31 0.96 -5.00 3.57
N GLY A 32 0.43 -6.20 3.33
CA GLY A 32 0.86 -7.09 2.24
C GLY A 32 0.73 -6.43 0.87
N VAL A 33 -0.41 -5.78 0.59
CA VAL A 33 -0.64 -5.04 -0.67
C VAL A 33 0.36 -3.88 -0.80
N VAL A 34 0.57 -3.07 0.24
CA VAL A 34 1.52 -1.95 0.23
C VAL A 34 2.94 -2.44 -0.07
N LEU A 35 3.38 -3.52 0.58
CA LEU A 35 4.70 -4.10 0.36
C LEU A 35 4.87 -4.56 -1.10
N ALA A 36 3.89 -5.27 -1.65
CA ALA A 36 3.89 -5.69 -3.05
C ALA A 36 3.86 -4.48 -4.01
N TRP A 37 3.06 -3.46 -3.69
CA TRP A 37 2.91 -2.25 -4.51
C TRP A 37 4.24 -1.52 -4.73
N GLY A 38 5.10 -1.48 -3.72
CA GLY A 38 6.44 -0.87 -3.83
C GLY A 38 7.36 -1.57 -4.83
N ARG A 39 7.12 -2.85 -5.11
CA ARG A 39 7.95 -3.69 -6.00
C ARG A 39 7.42 -3.77 -7.43
N LEU A 40 6.16 -3.39 -7.65
CA LEU A 40 5.52 -3.49 -8.95
C LEU A 40 5.88 -2.32 -9.89
N PRO A 41 6.08 -2.60 -11.19
CA PRO A 41 6.26 -1.54 -12.18
C PRO A 41 4.97 -0.72 -12.35
N LYS A 42 5.09 0.49 -12.88
CA LYS A 42 3.96 1.42 -13.04
C LYS A 42 2.76 0.84 -13.82
N PRO A 43 2.93 0.04 -14.90
CA PRO A 43 1.80 -0.57 -15.62
C PRO A 43 0.97 -1.50 -14.74
N ASP A 44 1.63 -2.37 -13.98
CA ASP A 44 0.98 -3.36 -13.12
C ASP A 44 0.19 -2.68 -12.01
N ARG A 45 0.78 -1.64 -11.39
CA ARG A 45 0.06 -0.80 -10.40
C ARG A 45 -1.20 -0.16 -10.97
N ARG A 46 -1.15 0.34 -12.22
CA ARG A 46 -2.35 0.90 -12.86
C ARG A 46 -3.40 -0.15 -13.12
N HIS A 47 -3.00 -1.35 -13.54
CA HIS A 47 -3.91 -2.46 -13.76
C HIS A 47 -4.60 -2.90 -12.47
N LEU A 48 -3.82 -3.14 -11.40
CA LEU A 48 -4.36 -3.54 -10.10
C LEU A 48 -5.30 -2.49 -9.50
N ARG A 49 -4.96 -1.20 -9.62
CA ARG A 49 -5.86 -0.12 -9.16
C ARG A 49 -7.23 -0.21 -9.84
N LYS A 50 -7.26 -0.39 -11.16
CA LYS A 50 -8.51 -0.53 -11.92
C LYS A 50 -9.31 -1.76 -11.50
N LEU A 51 -8.64 -2.89 -11.21
CA LEU A 51 -9.33 -4.09 -10.72
C LEU A 51 -10.01 -3.85 -9.37
N VAL A 52 -9.34 -3.14 -8.44
CA VAL A 52 -9.92 -2.80 -7.13
C VAL A 52 -11.13 -1.85 -7.29
N GLU A 53 -11.00 -0.82 -8.14
CA GLU A 53 -12.08 0.12 -8.47
C GLU A 53 -13.29 -0.63 -9.07
N ALA A 54 -13.07 -1.50 -10.07
CA ALA A 54 -14.13 -2.29 -10.69
C ALA A 54 -14.81 -3.24 -9.69
N GLN A 55 -14.04 -3.91 -8.82
CA GLN A 55 -14.60 -4.81 -7.82
C GLN A 55 -15.52 -4.09 -6.82
N LEU A 56 -15.21 -2.83 -6.49
CA LEU A 56 -16.06 -1.99 -5.66
C LEU A 56 -17.35 -1.60 -6.40
N GLU A 57 -17.24 -1.17 -7.65
CA GLU A 57 -18.39 -0.82 -8.50
C GLU A 57 -19.36 -1.99 -8.65
N GLU A 58 -18.86 -3.18 -8.95
CA GLU A 58 -19.68 -4.40 -9.04
C GLU A 58 -20.43 -4.70 -7.74
N ARG A 59 -19.75 -4.57 -6.59
CA ARG A 59 -20.37 -4.80 -5.28
C ARG A 59 -21.44 -3.77 -4.95
N ILE A 60 -21.25 -2.51 -5.35
CA ILE A 60 -22.26 -1.45 -5.17
C ILE A 60 -23.46 -1.70 -6.09
N ALA A 61 -23.23 -2.07 -7.35
CA ALA A 61 -24.29 -2.35 -8.32
C ALA A 61 -25.12 -3.60 -7.97
N SER A 62 -24.54 -4.54 -7.22
CA SER A 62 -25.23 -5.75 -6.72
C SER A 62 -26.02 -5.56 -5.41
N ARG A 63 -26.01 -4.36 -4.83
CA ARG A 63 -26.79 -3.98 -3.64
C ARG A 63 -28.03 -3.20 -4.03
#